data_AF-A0A1G5KRH2-F1
#
_entry.id   AF-A0A1G5KRH2-F1
#
_cell.length_a   1.000
_cell.length_b   1.000
_cell.length_c   1.000
_cell.angle_alpha   90.00
_cell.angle_beta   90.00
_cell.angle_gamma   90.00
#
_symmetry.space_group_name_H-M   'P 1'
#
loop_
_entity.id
_entity.type
_entity.pdbx_description
1 polymer ?
#
loop_
_entity_poly.entity_id
_entity_poly.type
_entity_poly.pdbx_seq_one_letter_code
_entity_poly.pdbx_strand_id
1 'polypeptide(L)'
;MAMFVHLTPTANAARIRRSGIRAVSHGRDGSRGLFCFPVLPSYTLTHQWLRELARHGGPRGLVAVHIRLPDDERVTVGRYNDRPAQGPTATTASDAVRRIAALDDPRGWEVFVPRAVTKREVHRLRAVKQVTGWRYFPDSNGRTPCTCFGCRVRGEYGSQRLRRRRPHPLDGPAPATPVLLRQIAASGDPGDPAKPRETLHWFSLRRRGPVDRLTHLAGHPDPQVRVALVEAVAGWSTPGVEELLHRLSQDPHADVREAVEFTEPE
;
A
#
# COMPACT_ATOMS: atom_id res chain seq x y z
N MET A 1 -24.33 13.19 8.38
CA MET A 1 -22.96 13.20 7.85
C MET A 1 -22.12 12.23 8.67
N ALA A 2 -21.45 11.30 8.02
CA ALA A 2 -20.60 10.30 8.68
C ALA A 2 -19.14 10.77 8.73
N MET A 3 -18.47 10.54 9.87
CA MET A 3 -17.08 10.94 10.08
C MET A 3 -16.15 9.73 10.03
N PHE A 4 -15.13 9.80 9.20
CA PHE A 4 -14.10 8.76 9.09
C PHE A 4 -12.71 9.34 9.28
N VAL A 5 -11.74 8.46 9.53
CA VAL A 5 -10.32 8.75 9.53
C VAL A 5 -9.62 7.94 8.45
N HIS A 6 -8.80 8.63 7.66
CA HIS A 6 -7.83 8.03 6.75
C HIS A 6 -6.42 8.31 7.29
N LEU A 7 -5.56 7.30 7.29
CA LEU A 7 -4.16 7.43 7.72
C LEU A 7 -3.25 7.51 6.50
N THR A 8 -2.33 8.48 6.50
CA THR A 8 -1.43 8.73 5.38
C THR A 8 -0.08 9.23 5.87
N PRO A 9 1.03 9.04 5.14
CA PRO A 9 2.32 9.64 5.47
C PRO A 9 2.21 11.16 5.67
N THR A 10 2.94 11.68 6.65
CA THR A 10 2.95 13.13 6.97
C THR A 10 3.35 13.99 5.77
N ALA A 11 4.20 13.48 4.87
CA ALA A 11 4.59 14.17 3.62
C ALA A 11 3.38 14.56 2.75
N ASN A 12 2.31 13.75 2.75
CA ASN A 12 1.10 14.03 1.98
C ASN A 12 0.23 15.17 2.55
N ALA A 13 0.49 15.63 3.78
CA ALA A 13 -0.39 16.54 4.50
C ALA A 13 -0.60 17.88 3.76
N ALA A 14 0.46 18.46 3.20
CA ALA A 14 0.38 19.74 2.49
C ALA A 14 -0.47 19.62 1.21
N ARG A 15 -0.26 18.55 0.44
CA ARG A 15 -1.04 18.23 -0.76
C ARG A 15 -2.52 18.02 -0.41
N ILE A 16 -2.81 17.21 0.61
CA ILE A 16 -4.18 16.88 1.01
C ILE A 16 -4.96 18.10 1.44
N ARG A 17 -4.32 19.06 2.14
CA ARG A 17 -4.96 20.35 2.47
C ARG A 17 -5.34 21.17 1.23
N ARG A 18 -4.58 21.06 0.14
CA ARG A 18 -4.80 21.83 -1.09
C ARG A 18 -5.85 21.19 -2.00
N SER A 19 -5.81 19.87 -2.19
CA SER A 19 -6.60 19.19 -3.23
C SER A 19 -7.48 18.03 -2.74
N GLY A 20 -7.40 17.64 -1.47
CA GLY A 20 -8.07 16.44 -0.95
C GLY A 20 -7.23 15.18 -1.12
N ILE A 21 -7.87 14.01 -1.03
CA ILE A 21 -7.20 12.70 -1.06
C ILE A 21 -7.51 12.03 -2.40
N ARG A 22 -6.46 11.68 -3.15
CA ARG A 22 -6.60 10.94 -4.42
C ARG A 22 -7.04 9.49 -4.16
N ALA A 23 -7.74 8.93 -5.14
CA ALA A 23 -8.12 7.52 -5.17
C ALA A 23 -6.92 6.66 -5.62
N VAL A 24 -6.05 6.31 -4.68
CA VAL A 24 -4.78 5.59 -4.97
C VAL A 24 -4.76 4.17 -4.44
N SER A 25 -5.69 3.83 -3.53
CA SER A 25 -5.88 2.45 -3.07
C SER A 25 -6.76 1.70 -4.06
N HIS A 26 -6.59 0.38 -4.12
CA HIS A 26 -7.44 -0.48 -4.94
C HIS A 26 -8.40 -1.26 -4.04
N GLY A 27 -9.69 -1.19 -4.37
CA GLY A 27 -10.72 -2.04 -3.82
C GLY A 27 -10.57 -3.47 -4.31
N ARG A 28 -11.31 -4.40 -3.70
CA ARG A 28 -11.24 -5.82 -4.09
C ARG A 28 -11.80 -6.11 -5.48
N ASP A 29 -12.63 -5.21 -5.98
CA ASP A 29 -13.18 -5.18 -7.34
C ASP A 29 -12.24 -4.47 -8.34
N GLY A 30 -11.06 -4.04 -7.91
CA GLY A 30 -10.10 -3.29 -8.72
C GLY A 30 -10.40 -1.79 -8.83
N SER A 31 -11.48 -1.30 -8.21
CA SER A 31 -11.82 0.12 -8.23
C SER A 31 -10.78 0.95 -7.49
N ARG A 32 -10.49 2.17 -7.98
CA ARG A 32 -9.61 3.11 -7.28
C ARG A 32 -10.38 3.85 -6.19
N GLY A 33 -9.79 3.98 -5.01
CA GLY A 33 -10.42 4.63 -3.87
C GLY A 33 -9.46 4.88 -2.71
N LEU A 34 -10.01 4.92 -1.50
CA LEU A 34 -9.23 4.96 -0.26
C LEU A 34 -9.88 4.10 0.82
N PHE A 35 -9.04 3.59 1.71
CA PHE A 35 -9.47 2.97 2.95
C PHE A 35 -9.57 4.01 4.07
N CYS A 36 -10.64 3.94 4.84
CA CYS A 36 -10.86 4.75 6.02
C CYS A 36 -11.55 3.91 7.11
N PHE A 37 -11.65 4.48 8.31
CA PHE A 37 -12.31 3.84 9.45
C PHE A 37 -13.23 4.85 10.15
N PRO A 38 -14.41 4.44 10.68
CA PRO A 38 -15.27 5.34 11.45
C PRO A 38 -14.53 5.99 12.61
N VAL A 39 -14.79 7.28 12.85
CA VAL A 39 -14.35 7.92 14.09
C VAL A 39 -15.25 7.46 15.23
N LEU A 40 -14.71 6.59 16.09
CA LEU A 40 -15.40 6.03 17.26
C LEU A 40 -15.02 6.80 18.54
N PRO A 41 -15.78 6.65 19.64
CA PRO A 41 -15.41 7.24 20.94
C PRO A 41 -14.03 6.80 21.44
N SER A 42 -13.60 5.58 21.09
CA SER A 42 -12.28 5.08 21.42
C SER A 42 -11.21 5.59 20.44
N TYR A 43 -10.23 6.32 20.98
CA TYR A 43 -9.09 6.82 20.20
C TYR A 43 -8.24 5.68 19.62
N THR A 44 -8.03 4.61 20.40
CA THR A 44 -7.26 3.44 19.99
C THR A 44 -7.94 2.66 18.87
N LEU A 45 -9.27 2.50 18.90
CA LEU A 45 -10.00 1.84 17.81
C LEU A 45 -10.03 2.70 16.55
N THR A 46 -10.27 4.02 16.71
CA THR A 46 -10.26 4.97 15.58
C THR A 46 -8.92 4.93 14.83
N HIS A 47 -7.81 4.80 15.55
CA HIS A 47 -6.46 4.78 14.97
C HIS A 47 -5.81 3.39 15.04
N GLN A 48 -6.62 2.32 14.98
CA GLN A 48 -6.16 0.94 15.23
C GLN A 48 -4.99 0.49 14.33
N TRP A 49 -4.94 0.99 13.09
CA TRP A 49 -3.95 0.65 12.07
C TRP A 49 -2.63 1.43 12.16
N LEU A 50 -2.56 2.46 13.02
CA LEU A 50 -1.49 3.45 12.97
C LEU A 50 -0.10 2.84 13.15
N ARG A 51 0.12 2.07 14.22
CA ARG A 51 1.43 1.46 14.50
C ARG A 51 1.82 0.36 13.52
N GLU A 52 0.86 -0.30 12.87
CA GLU A 52 1.14 -1.25 11.79
C GLU A 52 1.56 -0.53 10.51
N LEU A 53 0.79 0.48 10.08
CA LEU A 53 1.09 1.26 8.89
C LEU A 53 2.36 2.11 9.05
N ALA A 54 2.67 2.58 10.26
CA ALA A 54 3.87 3.37 10.53
C ALA A 54 5.18 2.62 10.26
N ARG A 55 5.15 1.27 10.18
CA ARG A 55 6.31 0.46 9.76
C ARG A 55 6.76 0.77 8.32
N HIS A 56 5.82 1.25 7.50
CA HIS A 56 6.02 1.57 6.09
C HIS A 56 5.80 3.06 5.80
N GLY A 57 5.45 3.88 6.81
CA GLY A 57 5.01 5.27 6.65
C GLY A 57 6.11 6.31 6.44
N GLY A 58 7.36 5.89 6.23
CA GLY A 58 8.52 6.77 6.07
C GLY A 58 9.00 7.41 7.38
N PRO A 59 10.07 8.24 7.32
CA PRO A 59 10.75 8.77 8.50
C PRO A 59 9.91 9.79 9.30
N ARG A 60 8.95 10.46 8.65
CA ARG A 60 8.11 11.50 9.26
C ARG A 60 6.81 10.97 9.89
N GLY A 61 6.60 9.64 9.88
CA GLY A 61 5.42 8.99 10.44
C GLY A 61 4.11 9.31 9.71
N LEU A 62 2.99 9.00 10.34
CA LEU A 62 1.65 9.17 9.78
C LEU A 62 0.87 10.34 10.37
N VAL A 63 -0.06 10.88 9.59
CA VAL A 63 -1.07 11.86 10.00
C VAL A 63 -2.49 11.29 9.80
N ALA A 64 -3.42 11.65 10.68
CA ALA A 64 -4.83 11.31 10.52
C ALA A 64 -5.56 12.41 9.76
N VAL A 65 -6.22 12.04 8.66
CA VAL A 65 -7.11 12.90 7.89
C VAL A 65 -8.54 12.55 8.25
N HIS A 66 -9.23 13.43 8.97
CA HIS A 66 -10.64 13.27 9.25
C HIS A 66 -11.45 13.74 8.04
N ILE A 67 -12.34 12.89 7.54
CA ILE A 67 -13.18 13.14 6.37
C ILE A 67 -14.66 13.08 6.76
N ARG A 68 -15.46 13.98 6.18
CA ARG A 68 -16.92 14.01 6.31
C ARG A 68 -17.53 13.57 5.01
N LEU A 69 -18.29 12.48 5.04
CA LEU A 69 -19.02 11.97 3.89
C LEU A 69 -20.53 12.16 4.10
N PRO A 70 -21.29 12.39 3.02
CA PRO A 70 -22.75 12.27 3.03
C PRO A 70 -23.20 10.93 3.62
N ASP A 71 -24.34 10.89 4.29
CA ASP A 71 -24.82 9.67 4.97
C ASP A 71 -25.18 8.54 3.99
N ASP A 72 -25.56 8.93 2.77
CA ASP A 72 -25.95 8.09 1.65
C ASP A 72 -24.78 7.71 0.72
N GLU A 73 -23.58 8.23 0.97
CA GLU A 73 -22.38 7.91 0.21
C GLU A 73 -22.18 6.40 0.12
N ARG A 74 -21.99 5.88 -1.10
CA ARG A 74 -21.80 4.45 -1.35
C ARG A 74 -20.40 4.03 -0.94
N VAL A 75 -20.32 3.05 -0.04
CA VAL A 75 -19.06 2.51 0.47
C VAL A 75 -19.15 0.99 0.54
N THR A 76 -18.01 0.33 0.67
CA THR A 76 -17.97 -1.08 1.07
C THR A 76 -17.35 -1.22 2.45
N VAL A 77 -17.86 -2.18 3.22
CA VAL A 77 -17.41 -2.49 4.58
C VAL A 77 -16.98 -3.94 4.64
N GLY A 78 -15.82 -4.20 5.20
CA GLY A 78 -15.32 -5.57 5.38
C GLY A 78 -14.25 -5.64 6.46
N ARG A 79 -13.81 -6.85 6.77
CA ARG A 79 -12.66 -7.07 7.65
C ARG A 79 -11.41 -7.24 6.81
N TYR A 80 -10.31 -6.69 7.29
CA TYR A 80 -9.00 -6.96 6.74
C TYR A 80 -8.76 -8.48 6.72
N ASN A 81 -8.16 -8.98 5.64
CA ASN A 81 -7.94 -10.41 5.42
C ASN A 81 -9.19 -11.30 5.32
N ASP A 82 -10.40 -10.75 5.15
CA ASP A 82 -11.56 -11.59 4.83
C ASP A 82 -11.26 -12.47 3.61
N ARG A 83 -11.60 -13.76 3.72
CA ARG A 83 -11.44 -14.70 2.61
C ARG A 83 -12.30 -14.24 1.42
N PRO A 84 -11.92 -14.56 0.17
CA PRO A 84 -12.68 -14.16 -1.02
C PRO A 84 -14.19 -14.46 -0.96
N ALA A 85 -14.60 -15.51 -0.24
CA ALA A 85 -15.99 -15.91 -0.07
C ALA A 85 -16.83 -15.01 0.87
N GLN A 86 -16.20 -14.16 1.69
CA GLN A 86 -16.85 -13.22 2.62
C GLN A 86 -16.50 -11.79 2.22
N GLY A 87 -16.71 -11.47 0.95
CA GLY A 87 -16.31 -10.19 0.37
C GLY A 87 -16.91 -8.97 1.09
N PRO A 88 -16.34 -7.78 0.88
CA PRO A 88 -16.85 -6.53 1.42
C PRO A 88 -18.32 -6.33 1.07
N THR A 89 -19.12 -5.89 2.03
CA THR A 89 -20.54 -5.62 1.84
C THR A 89 -20.74 -4.18 1.39
N ALA A 90 -21.41 -3.98 0.26
CA ALA A 90 -21.83 -2.65 -0.20
C ALA A 90 -22.92 -2.08 0.72
N THR A 91 -22.77 -0.82 1.11
CA THR A 91 -23.68 -0.11 2.02
C THR A 91 -23.53 1.40 1.89
N THR A 92 -24.14 2.17 2.79
CA THR A 92 -23.97 3.63 2.87
C THR A 92 -22.97 3.99 3.98
N ALA A 93 -22.40 5.20 3.92
CA ALA A 93 -21.46 5.66 4.93
C ALA A 93 -22.07 5.69 6.35
N SER A 94 -23.32 6.13 6.50
CA SER A 94 -24.01 6.12 7.79
C SER A 94 -24.25 4.70 8.31
N ASP A 95 -24.65 3.77 7.43
CA ASP A 95 -24.84 2.37 7.77
C ASP A 95 -23.53 1.69 8.15
N ALA A 96 -22.42 2.02 7.48
CA ALA A 96 -21.09 1.53 7.80
C ALA A 96 -20.68 1.91 9.23
N VAL A 97 -20.87 3.17 9.61
CA VAL A 97 -20.61 3.66 10.98
C VAL A 97 -21.48 2.91 11.98
N ARG A 98 -22.79 2.80 11.71
CA ARG A 98 -23.73 2.11 12.61
C ARG A 98 -23.35 0.64 12.81
N ARG A 99 -23.03 -0.07 11.73
CA ARG A 99 -22.65 -1.49 11.77
C ARG A 99 -21.38 -1.69 12.59
N ILE A 100 -20.31 -0.94 12.28
CA ILE A 100 -19.03 -1.09 12.97
C ILE A 100 -19.13 -0.71 14.44
N ALA A 101 -19.86 0.36 14.78
CA ALA A 101 -20.03 0.79 16.16
C ALA A 101 -20.83 -0.21 17.01
N ALA A 102 -21.67 -1.04 16.39
CA ALA A 102 -22.48 -2.06 17.06
C ALA A 102 -21.77 -3.41 17.22
N LEU A 103 -20.54 -3.57 16.70
CA LEU A 103 -19.78 -4.80 16.84
C LEU A 103 -19.23 -4.95 18.26
N ASP A 104 -19.29 -6.17 18.80
CA ASP A 104 -18.58 -6.52 20.04
C ASP A 104 -17.07 -6.32 19.90
N ASP A 105 -16.53 -6.62 18.71
CA ASP A 105 -15.13 -6.39 18.37
C ASP A 105 -14.97 -5.70 17.00
N PRO A 106 -14.83 -4.37 16.96
CA PRO A 106 -14.63 -3.61 15.71
C PRO A 106 -13.21 -3.70 15.17
N ARG A 107 -12.32 -4.45 15.83
CA ARG A 107 -10.93 -4.64 15.42
C ARG A 107 -10.83 -5.31 14.05
N GLY A 108 -10.26 -4.57 13.11
CA GLY A 108 -9.89 -5.07 11.78
C GLY A 108 -10.89 -4.70 10.70
N TRP A 109 -11.99 -4.08 11.08
CA TRP A 109 -12.93 -3.58 10.09
C TRP A 109 -12.34 -2.37 9.37
N GLU A 110 -12.68 -2.26 8.11
CA GLU A 110 -12.28 -1.17 7.22
C GLU A 110 -13.46 -0.78 6.33
N VAL A 111 -13.46 0.49 5.93
CA VAL A 111 -14.43 1.06 5.00
C VAL A 111 -13.66 1.52 3.77
N PHE A 112 -14.11 1.11 2.60
CA PHE A 112 -13.54 1.54 1.34
C PHE A 112 -14.49 2.48 0.61
N VAL A 113 -13.96 3.64 0.21
CA VAL A 113 -14.67 4.67 -0.54
C VAL A 113 -14.16 4.62 -1.99
N PRO A 114 -14.98 4.23 -2.98
CA PRO A 114 -14.54 3.97 -4.36
C PRO A 114 -14.37 5.25 -5.21
N ARG A 115 -13.84 6.32 -4.60
CA ARG A 115 -13.55 7.60 -5.26
C ARG A 115 -12.55 8.42 -4.48
N ALA A 116 -12.09 9.52 -5.09
CA ALA A 116 -11.29 10.53 -4.39
C ALA A 116 -12.15 11.29 -3.37
N VAL A 117 -11.51 11.80 -2.31
CA VAL A 117 -12.11 12.72 -1.34
C VAL A 117 -11.70 14.14 -1.73
N THR A 118 -12.67 15.02 -1.87
CA THR A 118 -12.44 16.42 -2.24
C THR A 118 -11.91 17.23 -1.05
N LYS A 119 -11.30 18.39 -1.32
CA LYS A 119 -10.88 19.33 -0.27
C LYS A 119 -12.00 19.69 0.71
N ARG A 120 -13.25 19.82 0.24
CA ARG A 120 -14.40 20.23 1.07
C ARG A 120 -14.83 19.14 2.06
N GLU A 121 -14.57 17.89 1.73
CA GLU A 121 -14.86 16.74 2.58
C GLU A 121 -13.76 16.49 3.62
N VAL A 122 -12.56 17.03 3.41
CA VAL A 122 -11.50 17.03 4.42
C VAL A 122 -11.90 17.96 5.57
N HIS A 123 -12.27 17.37 6.70
CA HIS A 123 -12.66 18.13 7.89
C HIS A 123 -11.45 18.73 8.62
N ARG A 124 -10.41 17.91 8.84
CA ARG A 124 -9.14 18.34 9.48
C ARG A 124 -8.04 17.30 9.33
N LEU A 125 -6.79 17.75 9.44
CA LEU A 125 -5.63 16.88 9.62
C LEU A 125 -5.16 16.97 11.07
N ARG A 126 -4.88 15.82 11.69
CA ARG A 126 -4.47 15.72 13.10
C ARG A 126 -3.17 14.94 13.23
N ALA A 127 -2.22 15.52 13.97
CA ALA A 127 -1.05 14.78 14.43
C ALA A 127 -1.50 13.66 15.39
N VAL A 128 -0.93 12.48 15.24
CA VAL A 128 -1.33 11.28 15.97
C VAL A 128 -0.14 10.67 16.70
N LYS A 129 -0.42 10.08 17.86
CA LYS A 129 0.60 9.40 18.66
C LYS A 129 1.00 8.11 17.95
N GLN A 130 2.19 8.06 17.35
CA GLN A 130 2.67 6.94 16.50
C GLN A 130 2.71 5.57 17.21
N VAL A 131 2.62 5.57 18.55
CA VAL A 131 2.54 4.36 19.38
C VAL A 131 1.13 3.76 19.48
N THR A 132 0.10 4.45 18.97
CA THR A 132 -1.31 4.03 19.04
C THR A 132 -1.63 2.95 18.01
N GLY A 133 -2.61 2.12 18.34
CA GLY A 133 -3.02 0.99 17.51
C GLY A 133 -2.21 -0.26 17.84
N TRP A 134 -2.50 -1.34 17.15
CA TRP A 134 -1.80 -2.59 17.40
C TRP A 134 -0.42 -2.61 16.76
N ARG A 135 0.48 -3.39 17.34
CA ARG A 135 1.80 -3.58 16.72
C ARG A 135 1.64 -4.45 15.47
N TYR A 136 0.96 -5.57 15.62
CA TYR A 136 0.60 -6.53 14.56
C TYR A 136 -0.92 -6.63 14.50
N PHE A 137 -1.46 -7.21 13.44
CA PHE A 137 -2.89 -7.47 13.32
C PHE A 137 -3.51 -8.18 14.55
N PRO A 138 -4.82 -7.99 14.82
CA PRO A 138 -5.48 -8.50 16.02
C PRO A 138 -5.41 -10.02 16.08
N ASP A 139 -5.23 -10.53 17.30
CA ASP A 139 -5.10 -11.96 17.60
C ASP A 139 -3.88 -12.64 16.94
N SER A 140 -2.83 -11.86 16.65
CA SER A 140 -1.53 -12.33 16.17
C SER A 140 -0.74 -13.10 17.22
N ASN A 141 -1.00 -12.88 18.52
CA ASN A 141 -0.34 -13.62 19.60
C ASN A 141 -0.64 -15.12 19.51
N GLY A 142 0.41 -15.94 19.64
CA GLY A 142 0.30 -17.40 19.52
C GLY A 142 0.16 -17.93 18.09
N ARG A 143 0.01 -17.06 17.08
CA ARG A 143 -0.02 -17.46 15.67
C ARG A 143 1.39 -17.59 15.10
N THR A 144 1.56 -18.52 14.18
CA THR A 144 2.78 -18.61 13.38
C THR A 144 2.98 -17.32 12.58
N PRO A 145 4.15 -16.66 12.67
CA PRO A 145 4.42 -15.46 11.89
C PRO A 145 4.37 -15.74 10.39
N CYS A 146 3.67 -14.87 9.65
CA CYS A 146 3.72 -14.87 8.20
C CYS A 146 5.11 -14.41 7.73
N THR A 147 5.68 -15.13 6.76
CA THR A 147 7.02 -14.87 6.21
C THR A 147 7.00 -14.14 4.87
N CYS A 148 5.82 -13.72 4.40
CA CYS A 148 5.67 -12.91 3.19
C CYS A 148 6.42 -11.57 3.32
N PHE A 149 6.66 -10.91 2.20
CA PHE A 149 7.41 -9.67 2.14
C PHE A 149 6.74 -8.52 2.89
N GLY A 150 5.39 -8.48 2.91
CA GLY A 150 4.61 -7.43 3.57
C GLY A 150 4.47 -7.61 5.08
N CYS A 151 4.34 -8.84 5.58
CA CYS A 151 4.14 -9.08 7.02
C CYS A 151 5.45 -9.15 7.81
N ARG A 152 6.56 -9.53 7.16
CA ARG A 152 7.84 -9.69 7.85
C ARG A 152 8.45 -8.35 8.23
N VAL A 153 9.04 -8.26 9.41
CA VAL A 153 9.95 -7.17 9.73
C VAL A 153 11.32 -7.50 9.15
N ARG A 154 11.89 -6.58 8.37
CA ARG A 154 13.17 -6.79 7.70
C ARG A 154 14.31 -6.55 8.70
N GLY A 155 15.33 -7.42 8.66
CA GLY A 155 16.53 -7.25 9.48
C GLY A 155 16.38 -7.67 10.95
N GLU A 156 15.21 -8.18 11.37
CA GLU A 156 15.08 -8.75 12.71
C GLU A 156 15.95 -9.99 12.89
N TYR A 157 16.43 -10.18 14.12
CA TYR A 157 17.19 -11.36 14.51
C TYR A 157 16.43 -12.65 14.16
N GLY A 158 17.10 -13.59 13.47
CA GLY A 158 16.50 -14.87 13.07
C GLY A 158 15.55 -14.82 11.86
N SER A 159 15.29 -13.64 11.27
CA SER A 159 14.38 -13.50 10.10
C SER A 159 14.82 -14.33 8.89
N GLN A 160 16.13 -14.39 8.59
CA GLN A 160 16.68 -15.22 7.52
C GLN A 160 16.44 -16.71 7.76
N ARG A 161 16.67 -17.18 9.00
CA ARG A 161 16.45 -18.57 9.40
C ARG A 161 14.98 -18.95 9.29
N LEU A 162 14.08 -18.05 9.72
CA LEU A 162 12.64 -18.25 9.61
C LEU A 162 12.19 -18.38 8.14
N ARG A 163 12.68 -17.51 7.25
CA ARG A 163 12.36 -17.57 5.81
C ARG A 163 12.84 -18.86 5.15
N ARG A 164 14.03 -19.34 5.50
CA ARG A 164 14.56 -20.61 4.97
C ARG A 164 13.74 -21.81 5.42
N ARG A 165 13.29 -21.81 6.67
CA ARG A 165 12.46 -22.90 7.23
C ARG A 165 11.01 -22.86 6.77
N ARG A 166 10.49 -21.67 6.47
CA ARG A 166 9.08 -21.43 6.13
C ARG A 166 8.99 -20.44 4.95
N PRO A 167 9.32 -20.88 3.72
CA PRO A 167 9.09 -20.04 2.55
C PRO A 167 7.59 -19.75 2.40
N HIS A 168 7.23 -18.49 2.17
CA HIS A 168 5.84 -18.12 1.90
C HIS A 168 5.49 -18.49 0.46
N PRO A 169 4.31 -19.08 0.16
CA PRO A 169 3.94 -19.47 -1.21
C PRO A 169 3.98 -18.32 -2.21
N LEU A 170 3.61 -17.11 -1.78
CA LEU A 170 3.62 -15.92 -2.65
C LEU A 170 5.04 -15.37 -2.91
N ASP A 171 5.95 -15.45 -1.93
CA ASP A 171 7.16 -14.61 -1.91
C ASP A 171 8.45 -15.37 -1.53
N GLY A 172 8.46 -16.71 -1.61
CA GLY A 172 9.53 -17.53 -1.06
C GLY A 172 9.92 -18.76 -1.91
N PRO A 173 11.23 -19.07 -2.04
CA PRO A 173 12.37 -18.15 -2.16
C PRO A 173 12.42 -17.51 -3.56
N ALA A 174 12.74 -16.21 -3.63
CA ALA A 174 12.85 -15.51 -4.91
C ALA A 174 13.87 -16.20 -5.85
N PRO A 175 13.57 -16.35 -7.15
CA PRO A 175 14.52 -16.89 -8.12
C PRO A 175 15.83 -16.09 -8.14
N ALA A 176 16.94 -16.73 -8.51
CA ALA A 176 18.24 -16.07 -8.59
C ALA A 176 18.25 -14.94 -9.64
N THR A 177 19.07 -13.89 -9.43
CA THR A 177 19.17 -12.75 -10.38
C THR A 177 19.33 -13.17 -11.84
N PRO A 178 20.22 -14.13 -12.17
CA PRO A 178 20.39 -14.53 -13.56
C PRO A 178 19.14 -15.21 -14.16
N VAL A 179 18.33 -15.87 -13.33
CA VAL A 179 17.06 -16.48 -13.77
C VAL A 179 16.06 -15.38 -14.13
N LEU A 180 15.89 -14.39 -13.25
CA LEU A 180 14.98 -13.26 -13.49
C LEU A 180 15.40 -12.46 -14.73
N LEU A 181 16.69 -12.19 -14.92
CA LEU A 181 17.18 -11.48 -16.11
C LEU A 181 16.92 -12.27 -17.40
N ARG A 182 17.06 -13.60 -17.37
CA ARG A 182 16.70 -14.45 -18.51
C ARG A 182 15.20 -14.43 -18.78
N GLN A 183 14.35 -14.40 -17.75
CA GLN A 183 12.89 -14.30 -17.91
C GLN A 183 12.48 -12.96 -18.55
N ILE A 184 13.11 -11.85 -18.14
CA ILE A 184 12.91 -10.55 -18.80
C ILE A 184 13.39 -10.59 -20.26
N ALA A 185 14.57 -11.14 -20.54
CA ALA A 185 15.03 -11.25 -21.92
C ALA A 185 14.12 -12.14 -22.79
N ALA A 186 13.54 -13.19 -22.20
CA ALA A 186 12.65 -14.12 -22.87
C ALA A 186 11.20 -13.61 -23.03
N SER A 187 10.81 -12.50 -22.41
CA SER A 187 9.45 -11.96 -22.58
C SER A 187 9.21 -11.42 -23.99
N GLY A 188 10.28 -11.07 -24.73
CA GLY A 188 10.20 -10.45 -26.05
C GLY A 188 10.04 -8.93 -25.99
N ASP A 189 10.13 -8.27 -27.15
CA ASP A 189 10.00 -6.81 -27.28
C ASP A 189 8.85 -6.47 -28.26
N PRO A 190 7.68 -6.00 -27.78
CA PRO A 190 7.33 -5.76 -26.37
C PRO A 190 6.77 -6.98 -25.65
N GLY A 191 6.54 -8.10 -26.36
CA GLY A 191 6.12 -9.35 -25.73
C GLY A 191 4.78 -9.28 -24.98
N ASP A 192 4.58 -10.21 -24.05
CA ASP A 192 3.48 -10.14 -23.08
C ASP A 192 3.92 -9.31 -21.86
N PRO A 193 3.29 -8.14 -21.58
CA PRO A 193 3.68 -7.26 -20.49
C PRO A 193 3.43 -7.85 -19.08
N ALA A 194 2.61 -8.90 -18.96
CA ALA A 194 2.40 -9.57 -17.67
C ALA A 194 3.69 -10.22 -17.15
N LYS A 195 4.50 -10.80 -18.04
CA LYS A 195 5.75 -11.51 -17.70
C LYS A 195 6.83 -10.60 -17.09
N PRO A 196 7.20 -9.45 -17.69
CA PRO A 196 8.16 -8.55 -17.06
C PRO A 196 7.60 -7.97 -15.77
N ARG A 197 6.29 -7.72 -15.63
CA ARG A 197 5.67 -7.27 -14.37
C ARG A 197 5.82 -8.29 -13.25
N GLU A 198 5.49 -9.56 -13.51
CA GLU A 198 5.68 -10.66 -12.56
C GLU A 198 7.16 -10.82 -12.19
N THR A 199 8.07 -10.66 -13.16
CA THR A 199 9.51 -10.79 -12.91
C THR A 199 10.06 -9.61 -12.09
N LEU A 200 9.60 -8.38 -12.37
CA LEU A 200 9.95 -7.17 -11.63
C LEU A 200 9.43 -7.20 -10.19
N HIS A 201 8.29 -7.85 -9.94
CA HIS A 201 7.81 -8.09 -8.58
C HIS A 201 8.89 -8.80 -7.73
N TRP A 202 9.56 -9.84 -8.26
CA TRP A 202 10.65 -10.51 -7.53
C TRP A 202 11.86 -9.62 -7.24
N PHE A 203 12.11 -8.62 -8.09
CA PHE A 203 13.16 -7.62 -7.91
C PHE A 203 12.81 -6.61 -6.81
N SER A 204 11.54 -6.23 -6.67
CA SER A 204 11.05 -5.36 -5.57
C SER A 204 11.35 -5.94 -4.18
N LEU A 205 11.48 -7.27 -4.08
CA LEU A 205 11.73 -7.94 -2.80
C LEU A 205 13.17 -7.82 -2.29
N ARG A 206 14.04 -7.13 -3.05
CA ARG A 206 15.49 -7.06 -2.85
C ARG A 206 15.94 -5.67 -2.38
N ARG A 207 17.10 -5.63 -1.74
CA ARG A 207 17.77 -4.37 -1.33
C ARG A 207 18.70 -3.82 -2.42
N ARG A 208 19.17 -4.67 -3.33
CA ARG A 208 20.08 -4.33 -4.42
C ARG A 208 19.75 -5.17 -5.64
N GLY A 209 20.10 -4.67 -6.82
CA GLY A 209 19.88 -5.38 -8.08
C GLY A 209 20.56 -4.71 -9.26
N PRO A 210 20.47 -5.31 -10.45
CA PRO A 210 21.23 -4.93 -11.64
C PRO A 210 20.55 -3.78 -12.39
N VAL A 211 20.71 -2.54 -11.91
CA VAL A 211 20.06 -1.34 -12.48
C VAL A 211 20.38 -1.21 -13.97
N ASP A 212 21.65 -1.33 -14.34
CA ASP A 212 22.16 -1.30 -15.71
C ASP A 212 21.42 -2.25 -16.67
N ARG A 213 21.03 -3.43 -16.16
CA ARG A 213 20.33 -4.45 -16.94
C ARG A 213 18.83 -4.20 -17.04
N LEU A 214 18.24 -3.38 -16.16
CA LEU A 214 16.80 -3.11 -16.13
C LEU A 214 16.44 -1.74 -16.73
N THR A 215 17.40 -0.81 -16.85
CA THR A 215 17.17 0.56 -17.35
C THR A 215 16.45 0.62 -18.71
N HIS A 216 16.67 -0.36 -19.59
CA HIS A 216 16.00 -0.42 -20.89
C HIS A 216 14.45 -0.50 -20.78
N LEU A 217 13.93 -1.07 -19.70
CA LEU A 217 12.48 -1.17 -19.46
C LEU A 217 11.82 0.18 -19.20
N ALA A 218 12.57 1.25 -18.95
CA ALA A 218 12.03 2.61 -18.88
C ALA A 218 11.47 3.09 -20.23
N GLY A 219 11.84 2.46 -21.34
CA GLY A 219 11.27 2.72 -22.67
C GLY A 219 10.15 1.75 -23.08
N HIS A 220 9.74 0.82 -22.22
CA HIS A 220 8.75 -0.19 -22.58
C HIS A 220 7.40 0.46 -22.94
N PRO A 221 6.70 0.04 -24.02
CA PRO A 221 5.49 0.72 -24.47
C PRO A 221 4.35 0.65 -23.45
N ASP A 222 4.21 -0.46 -22.73
CA ASP A 222 3.22 -0.60 -21.65
C ASP A 222 3.63 0.20 -20.39
N PRO A 223 2.85 1.22 -19.98
CA PRO A 223 3.12 2.01 -18.78
C PRO A 223 3.11 1.18 -17.49
N GLN A 224 2.37 0.07 -17.42
CA GLN A 224 2.34 -0.81 -16.24
C GLN A 224 3.67 -1.55 -16.02
N VAL A 225 4.43 -1.82 -17.09
CA VAL A 225 5.80 -2.35 -16.96
C VAL A 225 6.72 -1.28 -16.39
N ARG A 226 6.54 -0.01 -16.80
CA ARG A 226 7.32 1.12 -16.27
C ARG A 226 6.99 1.43 -14.81
N VAL A 227 5.71 1.34 -14.41
CA VAL A 227 5.28 1.38 -13.00
C VAL A 227 5.94 0.25 -12.20
N ALA A 228 5.88 -0.99 -12.69
CA ALA A 228 6.50 -2.12 -12.02
C ALA A 228 8.03 -1.95 -11.89
N LEU A 229 8.68 -1.28 -12.84
CA LEU A 229 10.11 -0.94 -12.76
C LEU A 229 10.38 0.04 -11.60
N VAL A 230 9.58 1.10 -11.48
CA VAL A 230 9.67 2.04 -10.34
C VAL A 230 9.54 1.29 -9.02
N GLU A 231 8.48 0.50 -8.86
CA GLU A 231 8.23 -0.28 -7.64
C GLU A 231 9.36 -1.27 -7.34
N ALA A 232 9.97 -1.86 -8.37
CA ALA A 232 11.08 -2.80 -8.22
C ALA A 232 12.35 -2.14 -7.67
N VAL A 233 12.67 -0.92 -8.12
CA VAL A 233 13.93 -0.25 -7.80
C VAL A 233 13.84 0.75 -6.65
N ALA A 234 12.63 1.22 -6.30
CA ALA A 234 12.40 2.25 -5.29
C ALA A 234 13.11 2.01 -3.94
N GLY A 235 13.16 0.75 -3.50
CA GLY A 235 13.78 0.37 -2.24
C GLY A 235 15.27 0.01 -2.33
N TRP A 236 15.90 0.15 -3.50
CA TRP A 236 17.26 -0.30 -3.73
C TRP A 236 18.31 0.70 -3.26
N SER A 237 19.41 0.18 -2.70
CA SER A 237 20.60 0.96 -2.38
C SER A 237 21.66 0.88 -3.49
N THR A 238 21.27 0.59 -4.73
CA THR A 238 22.20 0.41 -5.85
C THR A 238 22.48 1.77 -6.48
N PRO A 239 23.75 2.13 -6.77
CA PRO A 239 24.06 3.33 -7.55
C PRO A 239 23.31 3.36 -8.90
N GLY A 240 22.86 4.53 -9.32
CA GLY A 240 22.10 4.73 -10.57
C GLY A 240 20.58 4.60 -10.45
N VAL A 241 20.04 4.19 -9.30
CA VAL A 241 18.58 4.16 -9.06
C VAL A 241 17.99 5.57 -9.10
N GLU A 242 18.64 6.55 -8.48
CA GLU A 242 18.16 7.94 -8.45
C GLU A 242 18.04 8.53 -9.87
N GLU A 243 19.04 8.31 -10.72
CA GLU A 243 19.01 8.74 -12.13
C GLU A 243 17.87 8.08 -12.93
N LEU A 244 17.63 6.78 -12.68
CA LEU A 244 16.52 6.06 -13.31
C LEU A 244 15.15 6.57 -12.85
N LEU A 245 14.98 6.82 -11.54
CA LEU A 245 13.75 7.37 -10.98
C LEU A 245 13.52 8.81 -11.46
N HIS A 246 14.57 9.62 -11.54
CA HIS A 246 14.49 10.98 -12.09
C HIS A 246 13.98 10.95 -13.53
N ARG A 247 14.50 10.06 -14.37
CA ARG A 247 13.99 9.87 -15.74
C ARG A 247 12.51 9.48 -15.77
N LEU A 248 12.10 8.52 -14.93
CA LEU A 248 10.71 8.04 -14.85
C LEU A 248 9.75 9.10 -14.24
N SER A 249 10.26 10.06 -13.47
CA SER A 249 9.46 11.20 -12.98
C SER A 249 8.96 12.09 -14.11
N GLN A 250 9.62 12.06 -15.27
CA GLN A 250 9.27 12.82 -16.48
C GLN A 250 8.50 11.96 -17.51
N ASP A 251 8.04 10.77 -17.13
CA ASP A 251 7.33 9.86 -18.03
C ASP A 251 6.05 10.51 -18.59
N PRO A 252 5.69 10.30 -19.87
CA PRO A 252 4.45 10.84 -20.43
C PRO A 252 3.19 10.32 -19.71
N HIS A 253 3.23 9.11 -19.14
CA HIS A 253 2.09 8.48 -18.50
C HIS A 253 1.97 8.90 -17.02
N ALA A 254 0.79 9.38 -16.63
CA ALA A 254 0.54 9.91 -15.29
C ALA A 254 0.79 8.88 -14.17
N ASP A 255 0.39 7.63 -14.37
CA ASP A 255 0.59 6.58 -13.35
C ASP A 255 2.07 6.28 -13.08
N VAL A 256 2.96 6.44 -14.07
CA VAL A 256 4.40 6.23 -13.88
C VAL A 256 4.99 7.37 -13.05
N ARG A 257 4.63 8.62 -13.37
CA ARG A 257 5.04 9.78 -12.56
C ARG A 257 4.52 9.68 -11.12
N GLU A 258 3.25 9.28 -10.97
CA GLU A 258 2.63 9.06 -9.65
C GLU A 258 3.37 7.96 -8.87
N ALA A 259 3.77 6.86 -9.52
CA ALA A 259 4.57 5.82 -8.89
C ALA A 259 5.91 6.37 -8.36
N VAL A 260 6.61 7.23 -9.10
CA VAL A 260 7.87 7.85 -8.64
C VAL A 260 7.63 8.79 -7.46
N GLU A 261 6.61 9.64 -7.52
CA GLU A 261 6.22 10.54 -6.42
C GLU A 261 5.99 9.78 -5.09
N PHE A 262 5.47 8.55 -5.15
CA PHE A 262 5.27 7.72 -3.96
C PHE A 262 6.56 7.15 -3.36
N THR A 263 7.67 7.21 -4.09
CA THR A 263 8.95 6.62 -3.68
C THR A 263 9.92 7.63 -3.07
N GLU A 264 9.78 8.92 -3.40
CA GLU A 264 10.65 9.96 -2.89
C GLU A 264 10.36 10.27 -1.41
N PRO A 265 11.33 10.07 -0.50
CA PRO A 265 11.27 10.71 0.79
C PRO A 265 11.65 12.19 0.62
N GLU A 266 10.67 13.08 0.51
CA GLU A 266 10.91 14.51 0.78
C GLU A 266 11.56 14.70 2.17
#